data_AF-A0A6C0JLP2-F1
#
_entry.id   AF-A0A6C0JLP2-F1
#
_cell.length_a   1.000
_cell.length_b   1.000
_cell.length_c   1.000
_cell.angle_alpha   90.00
_cell.angle_beta   90.00
_cell.angle_gamma   90.00
#
_symmetry.space_group_name_H-M   'P 1'
#
loop_
_entity.id
_entity.type
_entity.pdbx_description
1 polymer ?
#
loop_
_entity_poly.entity_id
_entity_poly.type
_entity_poly.pdbx_seq_one_letter_code
_entity_poly.pdbx_strand_id
1 'polypeptide(L)'
;LQLNGQDRVPSLPGAYYAAVQPFQHHSGIGFADGDNGYGVATPAPTTDTRKMAGGVYMYSFAIKPEEHQPSGTCNFSRIDTATLVFSVDGKKQVSNTDVYNADIRVYAINYNILRVMSGMGGLAYSN
;
A
#
# COMPACT_ATOMS: atom_id res chain seq x y z
N LEU A 1 0.94 8.76 7.04
CA LEU A 1 -0.25 8.08 7.61
C LEU A 1 -0.52 8.70 8.97
N GLN A 2 -1.72 9.22 9.17
CA GLN A 2 -2.17 9.80 10.43
C GLN A 2 -3.36 9.01 10.98
N LEU A 3 -3.35 8.76 12.28
CA LEU A 3 -4.44 8.09 13.00
C LEU A 3 -4.89 9.03 14.12
N ASN A 4 -6.17 9.40 14.15
CA ASN A 4 -6.73 10.35 15.11
C ASN A 4 -5.95 11.67 15.19
N GLY A 5 -5.54 12.19 14.02
CA GLY A 5 -4.78 13.44 13.89
C GLY A 5 -3.31 13.37 14.33
N GLN A 6 -2.80 12.20 14.74
CA GLN A 6 -1.41 12.01 15.14
C GLN A 6 -0.62 11.22 14.08
N ASP A 7 0.64 11.61 13.86
CA ASP A 7 1.52 10.92 12.93
C ASP A 7 1.88 9.52 13.45
N ARG A 8 1.47 8.49 12.70
CA ARG A 8 1.81 7.10 13.03
C ARG A 8 3.24 6.73 12.62
N VAL A 9 3.70 7.34 11.53
CA VAL A 9 5.04 7.17 10.97
C VAL A 9 5.55 8.53 10.49
N PRO A 10 6.86 8.79 10.56
CA PRO A 10 7.42 10.00 9.97
C PRO A 10 7.17 10.03 8.46
N SER A 11 7.20 11.22 7.87
CA SER A 11 7.14 11.38 6.43
C SER A 11 8.38 10.76 5.78
N LEU A 12 8.17 9.74 4.94
CA LEU A 12 9.23 9.01 4.24
C LEU A 12 9.05 9.12 2.72
N PRO A 13 10.13 9.04 1.92
CA PRO A 13 10.03 9.05 0.47
C PRO A 13 9.17 7.90 -0.06
N GLY A 14 8.45 8.10 -1.16
CA GLY A 14 7.63 7.04 -1.79
C GLY A 14 8.42 5.75 -2.10
N ALA A 15 9.72 5.88 -2.44
CA ALA A 15 10.61 4.74 -2.64
C ALA A 15 10.72 3.82 -1.42
N TYR A 16 10.58 4.33 -0.19
CA TYR A 16 10.54 3.50 1.01
C TYR A 16 9.35 2.53 0.99
N TYR A 17 8.17 3.04 0.67
CA TYR A 17 6.93 2.26 0.61
C TYR A 17 6.84 1.35 -0.62
N ALA A 18 7.64 1.60 -1.65
CA ALA A 18 7.67 0.79 -2.88
C ALA A 18 8.83 -0.23 -2.92
N ALA A 19 9.91 -0.02 -2.15
CA ALA A 19 11.09 -0.89 -2.16
C ALA A 19 11.33 -1.55 -0.79
N VAL A 20 11.41 -0.76 0.27
CA VAL A 20 11.83 -1.25 1.60
C VAL A 20 10.72 -2.03 2.28
N GLN A 21 9.50 -1.52 2.26
CA GLN A 21 8.34 -2.21 2.85
C GLN A 21 8.09 -3.59 2.22
N PRO A 22 8.06 -3.74 0.87
CA PRO A 22 7.98 -5.06 0.26
C PRO A 22 9.16 -5.94 0.62
N PHE A 23 10.40 -5.43 0.55
CA PHE A 23 11.59 -6.21 0.90
C PHE A 23 11.55 -6.77 2.32
N GLN A 24 10.98 -6.02 3.28
CA GLN A 24 10.90 -6.43 4.68
C GLN A 24 9.76 -7.41 4.99
N HIS A 25 8.64 -7.33 4.25
CA HIS A 25 7.40 -7.99 4.63
C HIS A 25 6.80 -8.91 3.56
N HIS A 26 7.27 -8.84 2.32
CA HIS A 26 6.73 -9.56 1.18
C HIS A 26 7.83 -10.33 0.44
N SER A 27 7.41 -11.40 -0.25
CA SER A 27 8.30 -12.18 -1.11
C SER A 27 8.48 -11.56 -2.49
N GLY A 28 7.60 -10.64 -2.88
CA GLY A 28 7.64 -9.93 -4.15
C GLY A 28 8.66 -8.78 -4.17
N ILE A 29 9.40 -8.68 -5.29
CA ILE A 29 10.17 -7.48 -5.63
C ILE A 29 9.24 -6.39 -6.16
N GLY A 30 9.50 -5.13 -5.82
CA GLY A 30 8.76 -3.99 -6.38
C GLY A 30 8.80 -3.97 -7.92
N PHE A 31 7.90 -3.19 -8.52
CA PHE A 31 7.89 -2.97 -9.97
C PHE A 31 8.62 -1.66 -10.29
N ALA A 32 9.51 -1.70 -11.28
CA ALA A 32 10.06 -0.47 -11.82
C ALA A 32 9.12 0.08 -12.88
N ASP A 33 8.78 1.37 -12.77
CA ASP A 33 8.25 2.07 -13.93
C ASP A 33 9.40 2.24 -14.93
N GLY A 34 9.18 1.91 -16.20
CA GLY A 34 10.07 2.39 -17.24
C GLY A 34 10.06 3.91 -17.23
N ASP A 35 11.15 4.57 -17.68
CA ASP A 35 11.33 6.04 -17.62
C ASP A 35 10.19 6.87 -18.31
N ASN A 36 9.17 6.24 -18.89
CA ASN A 36 8.02 6.84 -19.57
C ASN A 36 6.61 6.41 -19.07
N GLY A 37 6.47 5.66 -17.97
CA GLY A 37 5.14 5.35 -17.40
C GLY A 37 4.26 4.38 -18.22
N TYR A 38 4.82 3.80 -19.29
CA TYR A 38 4.18 2.86 -20.21
C TYR A 38 5.20 1.81 -20.69
N GLY A 39 5.92 1.21 -19.74
CA GLY A 39 6.95 0.21 -20.01
C GLY A 39 6.60 -1.13 -19.40
N VAL A 40 6.90 -2.21 -20.12
CA VAL A 40 6.85 -3.60 -19.63
C VAL A 40 7.33 -3.66 -18.19
N ALA A 41 6.52 -4.21 -17.29
CA ALA A 41 6.87 -4.41 -15.89
C ALA A 41 8.19 -5.18 -15.81
N THR A 42 9.29 -4.44 -15.66
CA THR A 42 10.60 -5.05 -15.47
C THR A 42 10.76 -5.27 -13.98
N PRO A 43 11.28 -6.45 -13.56
CA PRO A 43 11.76 -6.67 -12.21
C PRO A 43 12.55 -5.44 -11.76
N ALA A 44 12.13 -4.79 -10.67
CA ALA A 44 12.78 -3.57 -10.28
C ALA A 44 14.28 -3.82 -10.01
N PRO A 45 15.17 -2.92 -10.47
CA PRO A 45 16.60 -3.15 -10.41
C PRO A 45 17.04 -3.27 -8.95
N THR A 46 17.78 -4.33 -8.63
CA THR A 46 18.33 -4.57 -7.28
C THR A 46 19.38 -3.53 -6.88
N THR A 47 19.81 -2.68 -7.81
CA THR A 47 20.90 -1.72 -7.67
C THR A 47 20.43 -0.27 -7.49
N ASP A 48 19.19 0.08 -7.85
CA ASP A 48 18.66 1.46 -7.74
C ASP A 48 17.23 1.47 -7.17
N THR A 49 17.15 1.72 -5.86
CA THR A 49 15.90 1.77 -5.09
C THR A 49 14.98 2.92 -5.49
N ARG A 50 15.47 3.94 -6.22
CA ARG A 50 14.65 5.06 -6.69
C ARG A 50 13.79 4.69 -7.89
N LYS A 51 14.19 3.67 -8.67
CA LYS A 51 13.45 3.17 -9.83
C LYS A 51 12.32 2.19 -9.46
N MET A 52 12.24 1.71 -8.21
CA MET A 52 11.21 0.75 -7.79
C MET A 52 9.85 1.39 -7.46
N ALA A 53 9.65 2.69 -7.75
CA ALA A 53 8.44 3.44 -7.43
C ALA A 53 7.39 3.37 -8.56
N GLY A 54 7.13 2.19 -9.11
CA GLY A 54 6.23 1.92 -10.25
C GLY A 54 4.73 2.10 -9.97
N GLY A 55 4.34 3.11 -9.21
CA GLY A 55 2.95 3.45 -8.91
C GLY A 55 2.26 2.54 -7.88
N VAL A 56 2.93 1.50 -7.39
CA VAL A 56 2.44 0.63 -6.31
C VAL A 56 3.24 0.91 -5.04
N TYR A 57 2.53 1.25 -3.96
CA TYR A 57 3.10 1.53 -2.65
C TYR A 57 2.40 0.67 -1.61
N MET A 58 3.12 0.24 -0.58
CA MET A 58 2.55 -0.55 0.51
C MET A 58 3.04 -0.10 1.88
N TYR A 59 2.25 -0.42 2.89
CA TYR A 59 2.61 -0.29 4.29
C TYR A 59 2.01 -1.46 5.06
N SER A 60 2.86 -2.25 5.72
CA SER A 60 2.41 -3.43 6.48
C SER A 60 2.26 -3.14 7.97
N PHE A 61 1.14 -3.59 8.55
CA PHE A 61 0.95 -3.66 10.02
C PHE A 61 1.34 -5.03 10.59
N ALA A 62 1.65 -6.01 9.71
CA ALA A 62 2.02 -7.37 10.06
C ALA A 62 3.51 -7.60 9.82
N ILE A 63 4.13 -8.48 10.61
CA ILE A 63 5.53 -8.88 10.38
C ILE A 63 5.62 -9.74 9.12
N LYS A 64 4.66 -10.63 8.92
CA LYS A 64 4.53 -11.55 7.79
C LYS A 64 3.10 -11.53 7.23
N PRO A 65 2.75 -10.54 6.39
CA PRO A 65 1.41 -10.37 5.83
C PRO A 65 0.96 -11.49 4.87
N GLU A 66 1.89 -12.27 4.31
CA GLU A 66 1.57 -13.32 3.32
C GLU A 66 1.23 -14.68 3.95
N GLU A 67 1.51 -14.87 5.25
CA GLU A 67 1.18 -16.10 5.96
C GLU A 67 -0.28 -16.05 6.46
N HIS A 68 -0.97 -17.20 6.43
CA HIS A 68 -2.32 -17.31 6.99
C HIS A 68 -2.35 -17.06 8.51
N GLN A 69 -1.24 -17.36 9.20
CA GLN A 69 -1.12 -17.09 10.63
C GLN A 69 -0.95 -15.57 10.84
N PRO A 70 -1.85 -14.92 11.60
CA PRO A 70 -1.74 -13.48 11.83
C PRO A 70 -0.47 -13.16 12.62
N SER A 71 0.28 -12.17 12.13
CA SER A 71 1.57 -11.74 12.68
C SER A 71 1.62 -10.24 12.99
N GLY A 72 0.45 -9.63 13.22
CA GLY A 72 0.24 -8.22 13.52
C GLY A 72 -0.93 -7.64 12.72
N THR A 73 -1.76 -6.81 13.35
CA THR A 73 -2.90 -6.14 12.70
C THR A 73 -3.11 -4.75 13.31
N CYS A 74 -3.79 -3.86 12.58
CA CYS A 74 -4.29 -2.60 13.11
C CYS A 74 -5.82 -2.64 13.07
N ASN A 75 -6.47 -2.39 14.21
CA ASN A 75 -7.93 -2.42 14.29
C ASN A 75 -8.53 -1.06 13.90
N PHE A 76 -8.80 -0.87 12.61
CA PHE A 76 -9.38 0.37 12.08
C PHE A 76 -10.80 0.63 12.57
N SER A 77 -11.57 -0.38 12.98
CA SER A 77 -12.89 -0.16 13.60
C SER A 77 -12.82 0.51 14.99
N ARG A 78 -11.62 0.66 15.56
CA ARG A 78 -11.36 1.37 16.83
C ARG A 78 -10.75 2.75 16.62
N ILE A 79 -10.51 3.14 15.36
CA ILE A 79 -9.88 4.41 15.00
C ILE A 79 -10.95 5.29 14.37
N ASP A 80 -11.14 6.49 14.91
CA ASP A 80 -12.19 7.40 14.46
C ASP A 80 -11.82 8.05 13.12
N THR A 81 -10.53 8.41 12.94
CA THR A 81 -10.05 9.04 11.70
C THR A 81 -8.72 8.45 11.25
N ALA A 82 -8.65 8.04 9.98
CA ALA A 82 -7.43 7.60 9.33
C ALA A 82 -7.19 8.41 8.06
N THR A 83 -6.07 9.12 8.00
CA THR A 83 -5.74 10.01 6.89
C THR A 83 -4.46 9.56 6.20
N LEU A 84 -4.54 9.31 4.89
CA LEU A 84 -3.38 9.13 4.04
C LEU A 84 -2.91 10.48 3.52
N VAL A 85 -1.78 10.95 4.04
CA VAL A 85 -1.12 12.18 3.60
C VAL A 85 0.06 11.80 2.72
N PHE A 86 0.11 12.33 1.50
CA PHE A 86 1.21 12.15 0.56
C PHE A 86 1.41 13.43 -0.28
N SER A 87 2.62 13.61 -0.78
CA SER A 87 2.98 14.70 -1.69
C SER A 87 3.46 14.10 -3.00
N VAL A 88 3.05 14.69 -4.12
CA VAL A 88 3.48 14.29 -5.46
C VAL A 88 4.58 15.24 -5.92
N ASP A 89 5.71 14.70 -6.41
CA ASP A 89 6.79 15.51 -6.96
C ASP A 89 6.36 16.07 -8.34
N GLY A 90 6.33 17.39 -8.49
CA GLY A 90 5.81 18.09 -9.68
C GLY A 90 6.74 18.07 -10.89
N LYS A 91 7.71 17.14 -10.96
CA LYS A 91 8.76 17.13 -11.98
C LYS A 91 8.30 16.69 -13.37
N LYS A 92 7.11 16.09 -13.52
CA LYS A 92 6.51 15.92 -14.84
C LYS A 92 5.81 17.22 -15.23
N GLN A 93 6.33 17.90 -16.25
CA GLN A 93 5.62 19.00 -16.91
C GLN A 93 4.22 18.50 -17.28
N VAL A 94 3.19 19.04 -16.63
CA VAL A 94 1.80 18.84 -17.06
C VAL A 94 1.65 19.66 -18.32
N SER A 95 1.82 19.02 -19.48
CA SER A 95 1.41 19.58 -20.76
C SER A 95 -0.06 19.97 -20.63
N ASN A 96 -0.41 21.22 -20.98
CA ASN A 96 -1.79 21.72 -20.91
C ASN A 96 -2.75 20.96 -21.86
N THR A 97 -2.21 20.05 -22.68
CA THR A 97 -2.91 19.19 -23.64
C THR A 97 -3.16 17.78 -23.07
N ASP A 98 -2.44 17.36 -22.04
CA ASP A 98 -2.47 16.02 -21.44
C ASP A 98 -2.87 16.10 -19.95
N VAL A 99 -4.04 16.68 -19.69
CA VAL A 99 -4.64 16.67 -18.34
C VAL A 99 -5.26 15.29 -18.10
N TYR A 100 -4.45 14.34 -17.63
CA TYR A 100 -4.95 13.07 -17.11
C TYR A 100 -5.32 13.23 -15.64
N ASN A 101 -6.56 12.87 -15.27
CA ASN A 101 -6.93 12.73 -13.88
C ASN A 101 -6.11 11.59 -13.25
N ALA A 102 -5.44 11.86 -12.14
CA ALA A 102 -4.78 10.81 -11.36
C ALA A 102 -5.85 10.03 -10.58
N ASP A 103 -6.02 8.75 -10.90
CA ASP A 103 -6.85 7.83 -10.12
C ASP A 103 -6.00 7.19 -9.01
N ILE A 104 -6.45 7.35 -7.77
CA ILE A 104 -5.75 6.86 -6.58
C ILE A 104 -6.59 5.75 -5.97
N ARG A 105 -6.05 4.53 -5.99
CA ARG A 105 -6.71 3.34 -5.47
C ARG A 105 -6.01 2.88 -4.20
N VAL A 106 -6.78 2.74 -3.13
CA VAL A 106 -6.30 2.29 -1.83
C VAL A 106 -6.97 0.97 -1.49
N TYR A 107 -6.16 -0.03 -1.16
CA TYR A 107 -6.64 -1.35 -0.75
C TYR A 107 -6.22 -1.62 0.70
N ALA A 108 -7.07 -2.31 1.44
CA ALA A 108 -6.79 -2.77 2.79
C ALA A 108 -7.23 -4.22 2.95
N ILE A 109 -6.38 -5.04 3.56
CA ILE A 109 -6.69 -6.43 3.89
C ILE A 109 -7.02 -6.48 5.39
N ASN A 110 -8.18 -7.04 5.73
CA ASN A 110 -8.65 -7.21 7.09
C ASN A 110 -9.01 -8.67 7.40
N TYR A 111 -8.96 -9.01 8.68
CA TYR A 111 -9.42 -10.31 9.17
C TYR A 111 -10.87 -10.24 9.60
N ASN A 112 -11.59 -11.32 9.35
CA ASN A 112 -12.93 -11.57 9.88
C ASN A 112 -13.07 -13.04 10.25
N ILE A 113 -14.10 -13.38 11.00
CA ILE A 113 -14.38 -14.76 11.41
C ILE A 113 -15.66 -15.20 10.70
N LEU A 114 -15.54 -16.19 9.81
CA LEU A 114 -16.70 -16.90 9.26
C LEU A 114 -17.17 -17.95 10.27
N ARG A 115 -18.40 -17.81 10.76
CA ARG A 115 -19.06 -18.81 11.62
C ARG A 115 -20.04 -19.62 10.78
N VAL A 116 -19.97 -20.94 10.89
CA VAL A 116 -20.89 -21.86 10.20
C VAL A 116 -21.60 -22.70 11.25
N MET A 117 -22.92 -22.62 11.32
CA MET A 117 -23.76 -23.38 12.24
C MET A 117 -25.06 -23.81 11.56
N SER A 118 -25.45 -25.06 11.77
CA SER A 118 -26.72 -25.64 11.26
C SER A 118 -26.94 -25.40 9.75
N GLY A 119 -25.88 -25.49 8.94
CA GLY A 119 -25.96 -25.33 7.48
C GLY A 119 -26.02 -23.88 6.98
N MET A 120 -25.91 -22.88 7.86
CA MET A 120 -25.86 -21.46 7.50
C MET A 120 -24.53 -20.84 7.91
N GLY A 121 -23.99 -19.96 7.06
CA GLY A 121 -22.76 -19.22 7.30
C GLY A 121 -23.02 -17.73 7.54
N GLY A 122 -22.26 -17.12 8.45
CA GLY A 122 -22.32 -15.68 8.72
C GLY A 122 -20.97 -15.14 9.18
N LEU A 123 -20.69 -13.88 8.84
CA LEU A 123 -19.52 -13.17 9.33
C LEU A 123 -19.74 -12.71 10.77
N ALA A 124 -18.70 -12.78 11.61
CA ALA A 124 -18.77 -12.36 13.01
C ALA A 124 -18.82 -10.84 13.17
N TYR A 125 -18.22 -10.11 12.23
CA TYR A 125 -18.14 -8.66 12.21
C TYR A 125 -18.59 -8.15 10.83
N SER A 126 -19.30 -7.03 10.79
CA SER A 126 -19.90 -6.46 9.56
C SER A 126 -19.28 -5.13 9.14
N ASN A 127 -18.09 -4.82 9.65
CA ASN A 127 -17.41 -3.53 9.49
C ASN A 127 -16.10 -3.69 8.71
#